data_AF-A0A4Z1KBE0-F1
#
_entry.id   AF-A0A4Z1KBE0-F1
#
_cell.length_a   1.000
_cell.length_b   1.000
_cell.length_c   1.000
_cell.angle_alpha   90.00
_cell.angle_beta   90.00
_cell.angle_gamma   90.00
#
_symmetry.space_group_name_H-M   'P 1'
#
loop_
_entity.id
_entity.type
_entity.pdbx_description
1 polymer ?
#
loop_
_entity_poly.entity_id
_entity_poly.type
_entity_poly.pdbx_seq_one_letter_code
_entity_poly.pdbx_strand_id
1 'polypeptide(L)'
;MMDSDWYDDMEIRERSEEFDWDNNLFDAVTQFEPFHKGRKPSSLFDHVAPLFQDAADALKKLKGRLHVEVLCGDIIEISKWFRFGTSPTRTPPSNEFPTEFDGIHLSNIPDYIGGNLSTFLHITPILNKEPTSFVQSNCLRNAGSWKSIEAFLANYPCITNKTMLKQLTGVEVMPRPFSGQYFL
;
A
#
# COMPACT_ATOMS: atom_id res chain seq x y z
N MET A 1 -13.41 -8.60 9.11
CA MET A 1 -13.13 -9.92 8.58
C MET A 1 -11.69 -10.07 8.06
N MET A 2 -11.11 -11.28 8.10
CA MET A 2 -10.31 -11.71 6.95
C MET A 2 -11.22 -11.46 5.76
N ASP A 3 -10.98 -10.36 5.03
CA ASP A 3 -12.03 -9.65 4.31
C ASP A 3 -12.72 -10.69 3.43
N SER A 4 -14.00 -10.95 3.65
CA SER A 4 -14.75 -11.80 2.73
C SER A 4 -14.62 -11.19 1.35
N ASP A 5 -14.53 -9.87 1.25
CA ASP A 5 -14.19 -9.13 0.04
C ASP A 5 -12.72 -9.29 -0.42
N TRP A 6 -11.75 -9.76 0.40
CA TRP A 6 -10.36 -10.06 0.00
C TRP A 6 -10.26 -11.51 -0.47
N TYR A 7 -11.00 -12.42 0.16
CA TYR A 7 -11.20 -13.78 -0.37
C TYR A 7 -12.05 -13.76 -1.64
N ASP A 8 -13.12 -12.98 -1.68
CA ASP A 8 -13.97 -12.77 -2.84
C ASP A 8 -13.23 -11.94 -3.90
N ASP A 9 -12.35 -10.99 -3.55
CA ASP A 9 -11.45 -10.33 -4.51
C ASP A 9 -10.38 -11.28 -5.03
N MET A 10 -9.85 -12.23 -4.24
CA MET A 10 -9.02 -13.33 -4.76
C MET A 10 -9.83 -14.29 -5.66
N GLU A 11 -11.04 -14.71 -5.26
CA GLU A 11 -11.91 -15.59 -6.06
C GLU A 11 -12.47 -14.87 -7.32
N ILE A 12 -12.63 -13.55 -7.30
CA ILE A 12 -13.01 -12.74 -8.47
C ILE A 12 -11.77 -12.45 -9.34
N ARG A 13 -10.58 -12.29 -8.73
CA ARG A 13 -9.29 -12.18 -9.44
C ARG A 13 -8.86 -13.47 -10.12
N GLU A 14 -9.46 -14.63 -9.80
CA GLU A 14 -9.33 -15.84 -10.63
C GLU A 14 -9.75 -15.63 -12.10
N ARG A 15 -10.33 -14.46 -12.46
CA ARG A 15 -10.63 -14.09 -13.85
C ARG A 15 -10.02 -12.77 -14.35
N SER A 16 -9.24 -12.05 -13.56
CA SER A 16 -8.58 -10.83 -14.04
C SER A 16 -7.08 -11.05 -14.17
N GLU A 17 -6.49 -10.39 -15.16
CA GLU A 17 -5.10 -10.45 -15.63
C GLU A 17 -4.03 -10.00 -14.60
N GLU A 18 -4.24 -10.23 -13.31
CA GLU A 18 -3.35 -9.87 -12.20
C GLU A 18 -2.55 -11.07 -11.68
N PHE A 19 -1.34 -10.79 -11.22
CA PHE A 19 -0.40 -11.77 -10.68
C PHE A 19 -0.91 -12.30 -9.33
N ASP A 20 -1.42 -13.53 -9.29
CA ASP A 20 -1.93 -14.17 -8.09
C ASP A 20 -0.95 -15.20 -7.54
N TRP A 21 -0.48 -14.97 -6.32
CA TRP A 21 0.49 -15.83 -5.65
C TRP A 21 -0.22 -16.75 -4.68
N ASP A 22 -1.20 -17.51 -5.16
CA ASP A 22 -2.02 -18.44 -4.39
C ASP A 22 -1.19 -19.27 -3.38
N ASN A 23 -1.85 -19.87 -2.40
CA ASN A 23 -1.25 -20.63 -1.30
C ASN A 23 -0.32 -21.77 -1.75
N ASN A 24 -0.35 -22.12 -3.04
CA ASN A 24 0.60 -23.02 -3.68
C ASN A 24 1.59 -22.26 -4.60
N LEU A 25 2.81 -22.09 -4.10
CA LEU A 25 3.91 -21.44 -4.84
C LEU A 25 4.23 -22.10 -6.20
N PHE A 26 3.88 -23.38 -6.38
CA PHE A 26 4.10 -24.08 -7.65
C PHE A 26 3.06 -23.72 -8.71
N ASP A 27 1.85 -23.31 -8.32
CA ASP A 27 0.81 -22.90 -9.27
C ASP A 27 1.11 -21.50 -9.83
N ALA A 28 1.74 -20.64 -9.03
CA ALA A 28 2.24 -19.33 -9.47
C ALA A 28 3.26 -19.42 -10.63
N VAL A 29 3.95 -20.56 -10.80
CA VAL A 29 4.89 -20.77 -11.91
C VAL A 29 4.20 -20.65 -13.27
N THR A 30 2.92 -21.08 -13.37
CA THR A 30 2.16 -21.00 -14.62
C THR A 30 1.94 -19.57 -15.10
N GLN A 31 1.83 -18.62 -14.16
CA GLN A 31 1.68 -17.20 -14.45
C GLN A 31 2.97 -16.56 -14.97
N PHE A 32 4.11 -17.20 -14.73
CA PHE A 32 5.41 -16.79 -15.26
C PHE A 32 5.74 -17.38 -16.63
N GLU A 33 4.95 -18.34 -17.13
CA GLU A 33 5.19 -18.95 -18.45
C GLU A 33 5.38 -17.94 -19.58
N PRO A 34 4.61 -16.84 -19.68
CA PRO A 34 4.82 -15.82 -20.70
C PRO A 34 6.22 -15.19 -20.64
N PHE A 35 6.79 -15.03 -19.44
CA PHE A 35 8.05 -14.34 -19.20
C PHE A 35 9.29 -15.20 -19.52
N HIS A 36 9.17 -16.53 -19.42
CA HIS A 36 10.26 -17.45 -19.74
C HIS A 36 10.01 -18.31 -20.99
N LYS A 37 9.01 -17.97 -21.81
CA LYS A 37 8.71 -18.68 -23.07
C LYS A 37 9.96 -18.76 -23.96
N GLY A 38 10.36 -19.98 -24.32
CA GLY A 38 11.58 -20.25 -25.10
C GLY A 38 12.86 -20.37 -24.26
N ARG A 39 12.78 -20.26 -22.93
CA ARG A 39 13.86 -20.58 -21.99
C ARG A 39 13.58 -21.95 -21.35
N LYS A 40 14.63 -22.65 -20.93
CA LYS A 40 14.52 -23.89 -20.13
C LYS A 40 14.92 -23.56 -18.70
N PRO A 41 13.97 -23.15 -17.84
CA PRO A 41 14.27 -22.84 -16.45
C PRO A 41 14.77 -24.09 -15.72
N SER A 42 15.81 -23.92 -14.91
CA SER A 42 16.44 -24.98 -14.11
C SER A 42 16.12 -24.85 -12.61
N SER A 43 15.58 -23.69 -12.21
CA SER A 43 15.20 -23.35 -10.86
C SER A 43 13.97 -22.43 -10.85
N LEU A 44 13.28 -22.32 -9.71
CA LEU A 44 12.18 -21.37 -9.53
C LEU A 44 12.59 -19.92 -9.84
N PHE A 45 13.86 -19.58 -9.58
CA PHE A 45 14.38 -18.23 -9.88
C PHE A 45 14.37 -17.94 -11.38
N ASP A 46 14.64 -18.94 -12.24
CA ASP A 46 14.67 -18.75 -13.69
C ASP A 46 13.29 -18.42 -14.28
N HIS A 47 12.22 -18.78 -13.59
CA HIS A 47 10.85 -18.44 -13.99
C HIS A 47 10.54 -16.95 -13.74
N VAL A 48 11.02 -16.39 -12.63
CA VAL A 48 10.70 -15.01 -12.20
C VAL A 48 11.74 -13.98 -12.62
N ALA A 49 12.99 -14.39 -12.85
CA ALA A 49 14.08 -13.51 -13.26
C ALA A 49 13.76 -12.63 -14.49
N PRO A 50 13.07 -13.11 -15.54
CA PRO A 50 12.74 -12.25 -16.68
C PRO A 50 11.79 -11.10 -16.30
N LEU A 51 10.85 -11.29 -15.37
CA LEU A 51 9.98 -10.20 -14.88
C LEU A 51 10.82 -9.07 -14.26
N PHE A 52 11.77 -9.41 -13.37
CA PHE A 52 12.64 -8.41 -12.75
C PHE A 52 13.58 -7.75 -13.78
N GLN A 53 14.01 -8.50 -14.79
CA GLN A 53 14.81 -7.96 -15.89
C GLN A 53 14.00 -6.95 -16.71
N ASP A 54 12.75 -7.28 -17.07
CA ASP A 54 11.86 -6.40 -17.81
C ASP A 54 11.52 -5.14 -17.00
N ALA A 55 11.28 -5.29 -15.68
CA ALA A 55 11.10 -4.16 -14.77
C ALA A 55 12.36 -3.28 -14.73
N ALA A 56 13.55 -3.87 -14.60
CA ALA A 56 14.81 -3.13 -14.61
C ALA A 56 15.02 -2.40 -15.95
N ASP A 57 14.69 -3.02 -17.08
CA ASP A 57 14.82 -2.41 -18.40
C ASP A 57 13.77 -1.31 -18.63
N ALA A 58 12.57 -1.44 -18.08
CA ALA A 58 11.58 -0.38 -18.04
C ALA A 58 12.07 0.82 -17.20
N LEU A 59 12.63 0.57 -16.01
CA LEU A 59 13.23 1.62 -15.18
C LEU A 59 14.37 2.35 -15.90
N LYS A 60 15.21 1.63 -16.66
CA LYS A 60 16.23 2.25 -17.52
C LYS A 60 15.62 3.17 -18.58
N LYS A 61 14.47 2.81 -19.17
CA LYS A 61 13.75 3.67 -20.14
C LYS A 61 13.10 4.91 -19.48
N LEU A 62 12.94 4.91 -18.16
CA LEU A 62 12.51 6.07 -17.37
C LEU A 62 13.68 6.98 -16.95
N LYS A 63 14.91 6.71 -17.41
CA LYS A 63 16.09 7.53 -17.12
C LYS A 63 15.82 9.02 -17.36
N GLY A 64 16.13 9.84 -16.37
CA GLY A 64 15.92 11.29 -16.38
C GLY A 64 14.48 11.74 -16.07
N ARG A 65 13.55 10.80 -15.88
CA ARG A 65 12.16 11.07 -15.44
C ARG A 65 11.86 10.47 -14.07
N LEU A 66 12.45 9.32 -13.75
CA LEU A 66 12.37 8.72 -12.43
C LEU A 66 13.51 9.24 -11.54
N HIS A 67 13.13 9.82 -10.41
CA HIS A 67 14.04 10.23 -9.35
C HIS A 67 13.76 9.39 -8.11
N VAL A 68 14.81 8.92 -7.44
CA VAL A 68 14.70 8.11 -6.23
C VAL A 68 15.46 8.79 -5.11
N GLU A 69 14.77 9.06 -4.01
CA GLU A 69 15.33 9.57 -2.76
C GLU A 69 15.20 8.47 -1.70
N VAL A 70 16.31 8.15 -1.04
CA VAL A 70 16.33 7.18 0.06
C VAL A 70 16.55 7.93 1.37
N LEU A 71 15.57 7.85 2.25
CA LEU A 71 15.61 8.46 3.58
C LEU A 71 15.65 7.36 4.64
N CYS A 72 16.49 7.53 5.65
CA CYS A 72 16.61 6.61 6.78
C CYS A 72 16.00 7.25 8.02
N GLY A 73 14.99 6.61 8.60
CA GLY A 73 14.28 7.09 9.78
C GLY A 73 12.96 6.36 9.98
N ASP A 74 12.29 6.63 11.09
CA ASP A 74 10.90 6.19 11.28
C ASP A 74 9.93 7.02 10.42
N ILE A 75 8.80 6.43 10.01
CA ILE A 75 7.84 7.12 9.13
C ILE A 75 7.26 8.39 9.76
N ILE A 76 7.09 8.43 11.09
CA ILE A 76 6.58 9.61 11.81
C ILE A 76 7.66 10.70 11.82
N GLU A 77 8.93 10.33 11.95
CA GLU A 77 10.05 11.25 11.86
C GLU A 77 10.18 11.81 10.43
N ILE A 78 10.21 10.95 9.42
CA ILE A 78 10.32 11.32 8.01
C ILE A 78 9.14 12.22 7.59
N SER A 79 7.92 11.90 8.00
CA SER A 79 6.75 12.75 7.69
C SER A 79 6.83 14.14 8.34
N LYS A 80 7.40 14.25 9.55
CA LYS A 80 7.68 15.55 10.17
C LYS A 80 8.75 16.33 9.43
N TRP A 81 9.76 15.64 8.90
CA TRP A 81 10.78 16.28 8.07
C TRP A 81 10.17 16.93 6.83
N PHE A 82 9.28 16.23 6.13
CA PHE A 82 8.55 16.79 4.99
C PHE A 82 7.63 17.94 5.42
N ARG A 83 6.81 17.73 6.46
CA ARG A 83 5.81 18.71 6.90
C ARG A 83 6.40 20.02 7.41
N PHE A 84 7.54 19.96 8.09
CA PHE A 84 8.14 21.11 8.76
C PHE A 84 9.46 21.58 8.14
N GLY A 85 9.96 20.89 7.10
CA GLY A 85 11.25 21.22 6.49
C GLY A 85 12.43 21.03 7.44
N THR A 86 12.36 20.06 8.35
CA THR A 86 13.31 19.88 9.47
C THR A 86 14.31 18.74 9.25
N SER A 87 14.41 18.20 8.03
CA SER A 87 15.28 17.06 7.79
C SER A 87 16.75 17.39 8.07
N PRO A 88 17.43 16.63 8.95
CA PRO A 88 18.86 16.81 9.20
C PRO A 88 19.71 16.26 8.04
N THR A 89 19.19 15.29 7.30
CA THR A 89 19.91 14.56 6.24
C THR A 89 19.57 15.05 4.83
N ARG A 90 18.43 15.74 4.66
CA ARG A 90 18.02 16.34 3.39
C ARG A 90 18.55 17.77 3.29
N THR A 91 19.86 17.92 3.04
CA THR A 91 20.53 19.23 2.83
C THR A 91 21.50 19.18 1.63
N PRO A 92 21.50 20.16 0.70
CA PRO A 92 20.46 21.15 0.40
C PRO A 92 19.31 20.53 -0.41
N PRO A 93 18.10 21.12 -0.39
CA PRO A 93 16.98 20.59 -1.15
C PRO A 93 17.33 20.74 -2.62
N SER A 94 17.54 19.63 -3.30
CA SER A 94 17.16 19.64 -4.68
C SER A 94 15.67 19.98 -4.68
N ASN A 95 15.31 21.18 -5.18
CA ASN A 95 13.91 21.56 -5.42
C ASN A 95 13.20 20.58 -6.37
N GLU A 96 13.92 19.58 -6.90
CA GLU A 96 13.39 18.52 -7.74
C GLU A 96 12.58 17.49 -6.94
N PHE A 97 12.83 17.34 -5.62
CA PHE A 97 12.08 16.37 -4.82
C PHE A 97 10.90 17.00 -4.09
N PRO A 98 9.70 16.40 -4.20
CA PRO A 98 8.50 16.94 -3.59
C PRO A 98 8.53 16.86 -2.05
N THR A 99 7.70 17.69 -1.42
CA THR A 99 7.36 17.61 0.02
C THR A 99 5.92 17.21 0.25
N GLU A 100 5.11 17.17 -0.81
CA GLU A 100 3.72 16.74 -0.81
C GLU A 100 3.50 15.71 -1.93
N PHE A 101 2.60 14.76 -1.70
CA PHE A 101 2.51 13.56 -2.55
C PHE A 101 1.07 13.30 -3.02
N ASP A 102 0.91 12.83 -4.26
CA ASP A 102 -0.38 12.32 -4.74
C ASP A 102 -0.69 10.94 -4.18
N GLY A 103 0.31 10.07 -4.04
CA GLY A 103 0.14 8.71 -3.54
C GLY A 103 1.23 8.35 -2.54
N ILE A 104 0.82 7.78 -1.41
CA ILE A 104 1.75 7.24 -0.40
C ILE A 104 1.40 5.78 -0.13
N HIS A 105 2.34 4.88 -0.39
CA HIS A 105 2.22 3.46 -0.09
C HIS A 105 3.06 3.12 1.14
N LEU A 106 2.42 2.67 2.20
CA LEU A 106 3.04 2.40 3.51
C LEU A 106 3.33 0.91 3.75
N SER A 107 3.03 0.03 2.79
CA SER A 107 3.08 -1.41 3.02
C SER A 107 2.28 -1.78 4.29
N ASN A 108 2.84 -2.60 5.17
CA ASN A 108 2.28 -3.04 6.45
C ASN A 108 2.68 -2.19 7.66
N ILE A 109 3.21 -0.97 7.45
CA ILE A 109 3.65 -0.08 8.54
C ILE A 109 2.59 0.12 9.64
N PRO A 110 1.29 0.35 9.36
CA PRO A 110 0.31 0.56 10.43
C PRO A 110 0.25 -0.59 11.45
N ASP A 111 0.57 -1.82 11.05
CA ASP A 111 0.58 -2.95 11.97
C ASP A 111 1.75 -2.89 12.98
N TYR A 112 2.82 -2.17 12.65
CA TYR A 112 4.02 -2.05 13.49
C TYR A 112 4.01 -0.84 14.41
N ILE A 113 3.16 0.15 14.13
CA ILE A 113 3.17 1.45 14.83
C ILE A 113 1.90 1.70 15.66
N GLY A 114 1.12 0.65 15.94
CA GLY A 114 -0.09 0.77 16.77
C GLY A 114 -1.31 1.29 15.98
N GLY A 115 -1.36 1.02 14.68
CA GLY A 115 -2.53 1.23 13.83
C GLY A 115 -2.48 2.52 13.01
N ASN A 116 -3.65 2.93 12.54
CA ASN A 116 -3.78 4.01 11.54
C ASN A 116 -3.79 5.43 12.15
N LEU A 117 -3.74 5.57 13.48
CA LEU A 117 -3.79 6.89 14.10
C LEU A 117 -2.63 7.79 13.63
N SER A 118 -1.41 7.25 13.63
CA SER A 118 -0.22 7.96 13.15
C SER A 118 -0.31 8.29 11.66
N THR A 119 -0.93 7.43 10.85
CA THR A 119 -1.21 7.70 9.44
C THR A 119 -2.04 8.97 9.29
N PHE A 120 -3.14 9.08 10.04
CA PHE A 120 -4.01 10.26 9.96
C PHE A 120 -3.34 11.54 10.47
N LEU A 121 -2.56 11.46 11.55
CA LEU A 121 -1.96 12.64 12.20
C LEU A 121 -0.70 13.15 11.50
N HIS A 122 0.09 12.26 10.89
CA HIS A 122 1.42 12.58 10.40
C HIS A 122 1.57 12.38 8.88
N ILE A 123 0.91 11.38 8.29
CA ILE A 123 1.11 11.01 6.89
C ILE A 123 0.07 11.67 5.97
N THR A 124 -1.22 11.63 6.31
CA THR A 124 -2.27 12.31 5.53
C THR A 124 -2.00 13.82 5.33
N PRO A 125 -1.42 14.57 6.30
CA PRO A 125 -1.10 15.98 6.10
C PRO A 125 -0.10 16.27 4.98
N ILE A 126 0.80 15.33 4.65
CA ILE A 126 1.78 15.48 3.56
C ILE A 126 1.26 14.99 2.20
N LEU A 127 -0.02 14.67 2.09
CA LEU A 127 -0.66 14.52 0.78
C LEU A 127 -0.96 15.88 0.16
N ASN A 128 -0.92 15.93 -1.17
CA ASN A 128 -1.56 16.97 -1.95
C ASN A 128 -3.05 17.04 -1.56
N LYS A 129 -3.64 18.24 -1.65
CA LYS A 129 -5.05 18.48 -1.28
C LYS A 129 -6.01 18.23 -2.46
N GLU A 130 -5.66 17.27 -3.30
CA GLU A 130 -6.46 16.88 -4.45
C GLU A 130 -7.38 15.69 -4.11
N PRO A 131 -8.59 15.62 -4.67
CA PRO A 131 -9.51 14.50 -4.44
C PRO A 131 -8.96 13.13 -4.88
N THR A 132 -7.96 13.13 -5.77
CA THR A 132 -7.30 11.92 -6.27
C THR A 132 -6.13 11.47 -5.40
N SER A 133 -5.73 12.26 -4.39
CA SER A 133 -4.59 11.91 -3.54
C SER A 133 -4.97 10.82 -2.52
N PHE A 134 -4.06 9.88 -2.26
CA PHE A 134 -4.34 8.72 -1.40
C PHE A 134 -3.17 8.27 -0.53
N VAL A 135 -3.49 7.68 0.62
CA VAL A 135 -2.58 6.84 1.39
C VAL A 135 -3.12 5.42 1.38
N GLN A 136 -2.25 4.45 1.09
CA GLN A 136 -2.58 3.03 1.09
C GLN A 136 -1.62 2.24 1.97
N SER A 137 -2.16 1.25 2.66
CA SER A 137 -1.42 0.32 3.50
C SER A 137 -2.12 -1.04 3.53
N ASN A 138 -1.34 -2.09 3.66
CA ASN A 138 -1.83 -3.42 3.99
C ASN A 138 -1.94 -3.52 5.52
N CYS A 139 -3.07 -3.99 6.04
CA CYS A 139 -3.22 -4.23 7.47
C CYS A 139 -3.74 -5.64 7.70
N LEU A 140 -3.06 -6.39 8.57
CA LEU A 140 -3.52 -7.69 9.06
C LEU A 140 -4.66 -7.49 10.05
N ARG A 141 -5.83 -7.15 9.50
CA ARG A 141 -7.03 -6.73 10.23
C ARG A 141 -7.51 -7.77 11.26
N ASN A 142 -7.17 -9.05 11.11
CA ASN A 142 -7.62 -10.17 11.96
C ASN A 142 -9.12 -10.24 12.16
N ALA A 143 -9.90 -9.89 11.13
CA ALA A 143 -11.16 -9.27 11.48
C ALA A 143 -12.35 -10.20 11.69
N GLY A 144 -12.10 -11.47 12.01
CA GLY A 144 -13.00 -12.23 12.88
C GLY A 144 -13.04 -11.68 14.32
N SER A 145 -12.01 -10.94 14.74
CA SER A 145 -11.92 -10.33 16.07
C SER A 145 -12.67 -8.99 16.22
N TRP A 146 -13.14 -8.38 15.11
CA TRP A 146 -13.71 -7.03 15.13
C TRP A 146 -15.09 -6.98 14.46
N LYS A 147 -16.05 -6.32 15.12
CA LYS A 147 -17.44 -6.20 14.66
C LYS A 147 -17.64 -5.21 13.49
N SER A 148 -16.72 -4.26 13.30
CA SER A 148 -16.77 -3.28 12.21
C SER A 148 -15.39 -2.64 11.97
N ILE A 149 -15.22 -1.93 10.85
CA ILE A 149 -13.98 -1.19 10.55
C ILE A 149 -13.72 -0.11 11.60
N GLU A 150 -14.74 0.63 12.04
CA GLU A 150 -14.54 1.63 13.09
C GLU A 150 -14.17 1.00 14.43
N ALA A 151 -14.67 -0.21 14.72
CA ALA A 151 -14.27 -0.95 15.91
C ALA A 151 -12.78 -1.33 15.81
N PHE A 152 -12.32 -1.81 14.65
CA PHE A 152 -10.89 -2.04 14.40
C PHE A 152 -10.08 -0.75 14.58
N LEU A 153 -10.46 0.34 13.91
CA LEU A 153 -9.75 1.63 13.96
C LEU A 153 -9.74 2.28 15.34
N ALA A 154 -10.75 2.03 16.18
CA ALA A 154 -10.78 2.53 17.56
C ALA A 154 -9.96 1.65 18.51
N ASN A 155 -10.11 0.32 18.44
CA ASN A 155 -9.47 -0.58 19.41
C ASN A 155 -7.98 -0.78 19.15
N TYR A 156 -7.53 -0.75 17.88
CA TYR A 156 -6.12 -0.93 17.55
C TYR A 156 -5.20 0.13 18.19
N PRO A 157 -5.54 1.44 18.18
CA PRO A 157 -4.82 2.47 18.94
C PRO A 157 -5.32 2.63 20.39
N CYS A 158 -6.15 1.72 20.91
CA CYS A 158 -6.78 1.82 22.24
C CYS A 158 -7.60 3.10 22.47
N ILE A 159 -8.20 3.66 21.42
CA ILE A 159 -9.13 4.79 21.54
C ILE A 159 -10.46 4.28 22.07
N THR A 160 -10.89 4.83 23.21
CA THR A 160 -11.98 4.31 24.04
C THR A 160 -13.36 4.33 23.36
N ASN A 161 -13.59 5.17 22.35
CA ASN A 161 -14.83 5.16 21.58
C ASN A 161 -14.71 5.83 20.19
N LYS A 162 -15.69 5.55 19.33
CA LYS A 162 -15.77 6.08 17.95
C LYS A 162 -15.87 7.61 17.88
N THR A 163 -16.52 8.26 18.86
CA THR A 163 -16.67 9.72 18.90
C THR A 163 -15.31 10.40 19.06
N MET A 164 -14.48 9.90 19.98
CA MET A 164 -13.13 10.39 20.20
C MET A 164 -12.26 10.18 18.96
N LEU A 165 -12.35 9.01 18.31
CA LEU A 165 -11.66 8.76 17.04
C LEU A 165 -12.01 9.82 15.99
N LYS A 166 -13.31 10.06 15.75
CA LYS A 166 -13.77 11.07 14.80
C LYS A 166 -13.29 12.48 15.13
N GLN A 167 -13.28 12.85 16.41
CA GLN A 167 -12.79 14.17 16.86
C GLN A 167 -11.28 14.33 16.66
N LEU A 168 -10.49 13.27 16.89
CA LEU A 168 -9.05 13.31 16.74
C LEU A 168 -8.59 13.30 15.28
N THR A 169 -9.28 12.56 14.42
CA THR A 169 -8.82 12.32 13.05
C THR A 169 -9.61 13.11 12.01
N GLY A 170 -10.84 13.52 12.31
CA GLY A 170 -11.77 14.08 11.32
C GLY A 170 -12.21 13.06 10.26
N VAL A 171 -11.90 11.78 10.42
CA VAL A 171 -12.11 10.74 9.41
C VAL A 171 -13.53 10.20 9.48
N GLU A 172 -14.12 10.03 8.29
CA GLU A 172 -15.35 9.27 8.09
C GLU A 172 -15.01 7.95 7.40
N VAL A 173 -15.50 6.84 7.95
CA VAL A 173 -15.38 5.54 7.31
C VAL A 173 -16.45 5.47 6.24
N MET A 174 -16.04 5.54 4.98
CA MET A 174 -16.93 5.28 3.86
C MET A 174 -16.87 3.79 3.53
N PRO A 175 -17.95 3.01 3.78
CA PRO A 175 -18.07 1.70 3.18
C PRO A 175 -18.11 1.88 1.65
N ARG A 176 -17.45 0.99 0.90
CA ARG A 176 -17.68 0.95 -0.55
C ARG A 176 -19.19 0.76 -0.77
N PRO A 177 -19.84 1.51 -1.68
CA PRO A 177 -21.18 1.17 -2.09
C PRO A 177 -21.13 -0.24 -2.68
N PHE A 178 -21.88 -1.18 -2.09
CA PHE A 178 -22.12 -2.47 -2.72
C PHE A 178 -22.75 -2.20 -4.08
N SER A 179 -21.99 -2.34 -5.16
CA SER A 179 -22.53 -2.41 -6.51
C SER A 179 -23.18 -3.77 -6.67
N GLY A 180 -24.34 -3.95 -6.05
CA GLY A 180 -25.31 -4.97 -6.41
C GLY A 180 -25.88 -4.65 -7.78
N GLN A 181 -25.09 -4.87 -8.83
CA GLN A 181 -25.53 -4.76 -10.22
C GLN A 181 -24.55 -5.49 -11.14
N TYR A 182 -24.70 -6.81 -11.21
CA TYR A 182 -24.44 -7.51 -12.46
C TYR A 182 -25.69 -8.32 -12.82
N PHE A 183 -26.25 -7.93 -13.96
CA PHE A 183 -27.38 -8.53 -14.63
C PHE A 183 -27.00 -9.91 -15.20
N LEU A 184 -27.93 -10.86 -15.07
CA LEU A 184 -28.10 -12.16 -15.76
C LEU A 184 -26.91 -13.13 -15.77
#